data_AF-B0E2K6-F1
#
_entry.id   AF-B0E2K6-F1
#
_cell.length_a   1.000
_cell.length_b   1.000
_cell.length_c   1.000
_cell.angle_alpha   90.00
_cell.angle_beta   90.00
_cell.angle_gamma   90.00
#
_symmetry.space_group_name_H-M   'P 1'
#
loop_
_entity.id
_entity.type
_entity.pdbx_description
1 polymer ?
#
loop_
_entity_poly.entity_id
_entity_poly.type
_entity_poly.pdbx_seq_one_letter_code
_entity_poly.pdbx_strand_id
1 'polypeptide(L)'
;MQGDDRLDRESLKYQVFPDHFFQHWNGYNIVSLLHEPVPVGALVPQYYGHHVPDKDIPVRKEKRVAAVDDVGQSDMGDVGGGEELHYRSPIILMENCGSLIDVDALNINDKHECTSLIFRFHHAGSVHHSVAPCNILFQPGPLTEFPLFRMANQMAPNPRDRVFDFRLIDFGRSKLFGNSLVHVGEEFIVERTIGVPRTWDGNEIRAFVKLFFL
;
A
#
# COMPACT_ATOMS: atom_id res chain seq x y z
N MET A 1 -1.01 17.85 0.54
CA MET A 1 -1.00 19.14 1.26
C MET A 1 0.44 19.41 1.68
N GLN A 2 0.87 20.67 1.68
CA GLN A 2 2.19 21.02 2.23
C GLN A 2 2.16 20.76 3.74
N GLY A 3 3.18 20.07 4.27
CA GLY A 3 3.34 19.82 5.71
C GLY A 3 2.39 18.80 6.32
N ASP A 4 1.87 17.83 5.56
CA ASP A 4 1.12 16.69 6.15
C ASP A 4 2.10 15.60 6.60
N ASP A 5 2.08 15.27 7.90
CA ASP A 5 2.90 14.25 8.57
C ASP A 5 2.52 12.80 8.19
N ARG A 6 1.81 12.61 7.08
CA ARG A 6 1.38 11.28 6.62
C ARG A 6 2.58 10.39 6.27
N LEU A 7 3.56 10.92 5.55
CA LEU A 7 4.78 10.16 5.18
C LEU A 7 5.60 9.81 6.41
N ASP A 8 5.74 10.73 7.37
CA ASP A 8 6.45 10.47 8.62
C ASP A 8 5.76 9.35 9.42
N ARG A 9 4.43 9.40 9.53
CA ARG A 9 3.64 8.34 10.18
C ARG A 9 3.76 7.00 9.47
N GLU A 10 3.70 6.99 8.15
CA GLU A 10 3.82 5.77 7.36
C GLU A 10 5.22 5.15 7.48
N SER A 11 6.27 5.96 7.35
CA SER A 11 7.66 5.57 7.57
C SER A 11 7.86 4.92 8.95
N LEU A 12 7.28 5.50 10.00
CA LEU A 12 7.35 4.93 11.35
C LEU A 12 6.72 3.54 11.43
N LYS A 13 5.66 3.27 10.65
CA LYS A 13 5.03 1.93 10.63
C LYS A 13 5.98 0.87 10.07
N TYR A 14 6.62 1.16 8.94
CA TYR A 14 7.59 0.23 8.36
C TYR A 14 8.76 -0.05 9.31
N GLN A 15 9.20 0.94 10.10
CA GLN A 15 10.29 0.75 11.07
C GLN A 15 9.92 -0.15 12.26
N VAL A 16 8.64 -0.26 12.61
CA VAL A 16 8.17 -1.07 13.76
C VAL A 16 7.54 -2.40 13.35
N PHE A 17 7.33 -2.62 12.05
CA PHE A 17 6.76 -3.87 11.59
C PHE A 17 7.70 -5.06 11.85
N PRO A 18 7.14 -6.24 12.19
CA PRO A 18 7.95 -7.44 12.35
C PRO A 18 8.67 -7.82 11.04
N ASP A 19 9.88 -8.35 11.15
CA ASP A 19 10.72 -8.76 10.00
C ASP A 19 9.97 -9.67 9.01
N HIS A 20 9.12 -10.55 9.51
CA HIS A 20 8.39 -11.51 8.67
C HIS A 20 7.36 -10.85 7.73
N PHE A 21 6.99 -9.57 7.94
CA PHE A 21 6.17 -8.84 6.98
C PHE A 21 6.92 -8.54 5.68
N PHE A 22 8.23 -8.38 5.76
CA PHE A 22 9.10 -8.07 4.63
C PHE A 22 9.63 -9.33 3.95
N GLN A 23 9.60 -10.48 4.61
CA GLN A 23 10.25 -11.68 4.09
C GLN A 23 9.42 -12.37 3.01
N HIS A 24 10.11 -12.83 1.97
CA HIS A 24 9.55 -13.70 0.93
C HIS A 24 9.68 -15.14 1.39
N TRP A 25 8.56 -15.75 1.77
CA TRP A 25 8.53 -17.16 2.12
C TRP A 25 8.10 -17.98 0.90
N ASN A 26 8.51 -19.24 0.88
CA ASN A 26 7.94 -20.22 -0.03
C ASN A 26 6.89 -21.05 0.72
N GLY A 27 5.89 -21.53 -0.02
CA GLY A 27 4.80 -22.35 0.53
C GLY A 27 3.47 -21.61 0.63
N TYR A 28 2.54 -22.21 1.37
CA TYR A 28 1.15 -21.77 1.45
C TYR A 28 0.71 -21.59 2.91
N ASN A 29 -0.16 -20.61 3.14
CA ASN A 29 -0.86 -20.43 4.40
C ASN A 29 -2.36 -20.68 4.21
N ILE A 30 -2.97 -21.15 5.29
CA ILE A 30 -4.42 -21.22 5.43
C ILE A 30 -4.78 -20.15 6.44
N VAL A 31 -5.39 -19.07 5.97
CA VAL A 31 -5.79 -17.94 6.82
C VAL A 31 -7.22 -18.16 7.27
N SER A 32 -7.54 -17.89 8.54
CA SER A 32 -8.93 -17.97 8.98
C SER A 32 -9.80 -17.08 8.07
N LEU A 33 -11.01 -17.53 7.72
CA LEU A 33 -11.92 -16.94 6.72
C LEU A 33 -11.62 -17.26 5.24
N LEU A 34 -10.42 -17.77 4.93
CA LEU A 34 -10.06 -18.30 3.60
C LEU A 34 -9.78 -19.81 3.72
N HIS A 35 -10.64 -20.66 3.17
CA HIS A 35 -10.43 -22.12 3.21
C HIS A 35 -9.41 -22.62 2.20
N GLU A 36 -9.15 -21.84 1.14
CA GLU A 36 -8.18 -22.22 0.12
C GLU A 36 -6.77 -21.77 0.50
N PRO A 37 -5.74 -22.61 0.29
CA PRO A 37 -4.37 -22.25 0.56
C PRO A 37 -3.93 -21.12 -0.38
N VAL A 38 -3.32 -20.08 0.19
CA VAL A 38 -2.77 -18.94 -0.57
C VAL A 38 -1.25 -18.88 -0.40
N PRO A 39 -0.49 -18.35 -1.37
CA PRO A 39 0.96 -18.25 -1.23
C PRO A 39 1.39 -17.39 -0.03
N VAL A 40 2.42 -17.84 0.70
CA VAL A 40 3.02 -17.06 1.81
C VAL A 40 4.03 -16.05 1.25
N GLY A 41 3.55 -15.03 0.56
CA GLY A 41 4.38 -13.91 0.10
C GLY A 41 4.65 -12.87 1.20
N ALA A 42 5.62 -11.98 0.94
CA ALA A 42 5.82 -10.80 1.78
C ALA A 42 4.53 -9.95 1.83
N LEU A 43 4.20 -9.44 3.01
CA LEU A 43 2.99 -8.64 3.25
C LEU A 43 3.18 -7.20 2.78
N VAL A 44 4.34 -6.63 3.09
CA VAL A 44 4.68 -5.23 2.84
C VAL A 44 5.92 -5.12 1.94
N PRO A 45 6.12 -4.00 1.21
CA PRO A 45 7.35 -3.74 0.45
C PRO A 45 8.60 -3.76 1.32
N GLN A 46 9.77 -4.12 0.77
CA GLN A 46 11.04 -3.78 1.43
C GLN A 46 11.11 -2.28 1.72
N TYR A 47 11.52 -1.92 2.93
CA TYR A 47 11.72 -0.53 3.34
C TYR A 47 13.21 -0.22 3.47
N TYR A 48 13.68 0.77 2.71
CA TYR A 48 15.10 1.13 2.63
C TYR A 48 15.44 2.40 3.42
N GLY A 49 14.45 3.26 3.69
CA GLY A 49 14.65 4.43 4.54
C GLY A 49 13.69 5.57 4.26
N HIS A 50 13.82 6.61 5.08
CA HIS A 50 13.01 7.82 5.02
C HIS A 50 13.93 9.03 5.16
N HIS A 51 13.80 9.98 4.23
CA HIS A 51 14.60 11.19 4.17
C HIS A 51 13.70 12.42 4.32
N VAL A 52 13.99 13.24 5.33
CA VAL A 52 13.37 14.54 5.54
C VAL A 52 14.37 15.61 5.10
N PRO A 53 14.05 16.45 4.10
CA PRO A 53 14.95 17.49 3.65
C PRO A 53 15.19 18.55 4.74
N ASP A 54 16.44 18.99 4.85
CA ASP A 54 16.79 20.09 5.75
C ASP A 54 16.10 21.39 5.31
N LYS A 55 15.48 22.08 6.29
CA LYS A 55 14.76 23.33 6.06
C LYS A 55 15.67 24.47 5.65
N ASP A 56 16.96 24.38 5.97
CA ASP A 56 17.94 25.44 5.78
C ASP A 56 18.65 25.39 4.42
N ILE A 57 18.32 24.41 3.56
CA ILE A 57 18.94 24.32 2.24
C ILE A 57 18.16 25.22 1.27
N PRO A 58 18.76 26.30 0.75
CA PRO A 58 18.09 27.19 -0.19
C PRO A 58 17.69 26.44 -1.46
N VAL A 59 16.50 26.73 -1.98
CA VAL A 59 16.03 26.13 -3.24
C VAL A 59 16.72 26.81 -4.40
N ARG A 60 17.44 26.04 -5.23
CA ARG A 60 17.89 26.51 -6.54
C ARG A 60 16.65 26.85 -7.35
N LYS A 61 16.40 28.14 -7.59
CA LYS A 61 15.41 28.58 -8.57
C LYS A 61 15.87 28.02 -9.92
N GLU A 62 15.20 26.97 -10.42
CA GLU A 62 15.34 26.62 -11.82
C GLU A 62 14.90 27.82 -12.64
N LYS A 63 15.83 28.36 -13.43
CA LYS A 63 15.58 29.46 -14.33
C LYS A 63 14.61 28.93 -15.39
N ARG A 64 13.30 29.06 -15.17
CA ARG A 64 12.32 28.90 -16.25
C ARG A 64 12.81 29.82 -17.35
N VAL A 65 13.18 29.25 -18.49
CA VAL A 65 13.50 30.02 -19.69
C VAL A 65 12.20 30.69 -20.07
N ALA A 66 12.00 31.92 -19.59
CA ALA A 66 10.93 32.77 -20.05
C ALA A 66 11.16 32.94 -21.56
N ALA A 67 10.14 32.61 -22.35
CA ALA A 67 10.10 33.02 -23.73
C ALA A 67 10.37 34.53 -23.78
N VAL A 68 11.30 34.90 -24.65
CA VAL A 68 11.70 36.29 -24.87
C VAL A 68 10.53 36.99 -25.55
N ASP A 69 9.80 37.80 -24.80
CA ASP A 69 8.98 38.87 -25.36
C ASP A 69 9.54 40.21 -24.84
N ASP A 70 9.77 41.09 -25.80
CA ASP A 70 10.52 42.34 -25.74
C ASP A 70 9.75 43.48 -25.03
N VAL A 71 10.52 44.51 -24.66
CA VAL A 71 10.17 45.85 -24.17
C VAL A 71 10.04 46.01 -22.65
N GLY A 72 10.99 46.77 -22.09
CA GLY A 72 11.22 46.91 -20.66
C GLY A 72 10.70 48.18 -19.99
N GLN A 73 10.98 48.29 -18.70
CA GLN A 73 11.20 49.54 -17.98
C GLN A 73 11.88 49.20 -16.64
N SER A 74 12.86 50.01 -16.25
CA SER A 74 13.56 49.96 -14.97
C SER A 74 12.64 50.37 -13.82
N ASP A 75 12.68 49.64 -12.70
CA ASP A 75 12.30 50.21 -11.41
C ASP A 75 13.19 49.69 -10.28
N MET A 76 13.78 50.64 -9.56
CA MET A 76 14.58 50.43 -8.36
C MET A 76 13.61 50.25 -7.18
N GLY A 77 13.51 49.02 -6.67
CA GLY A 77 12.78 48.70 -5.45
C GLY A 77 13.67 47.88 -4.51
N ASP A 78 14.21 48.55 -3.49
CA ASP A 78 14.69 47.94 -2.25
C ASP A 78 13.50 47.31 -1.49
N VAL A 79 13.81 46.49 -0.48
CA VAL A 79 12.94 45.93 0.57
C VAL A 79 12.62 44.43 0.43
N GLY A 80 13.36 43.65 1.22
CA GLY A 80 12.84 42.43 1.85
C GLY A 80 13.20 41.13 1.16
N GLY A 81 14.48 40.74 1.21
CA GLY A 81 14.92 39.37 0.91
C GLY A 81 14.42 38.37 1.95
N GLY A 82 13.10 38.18 2.07
CA GLY A 82 12.53 37.01 2.71
C GLY A 82 12.83 35.82 1.81
N GLU A 83 13.81 35.00 2.18
CA GLU A 83 14.01 33.70 1.54
C GLU A 83 12.71 32.92 1.70
N GLU A 84 11.91 32.88 0.64
CA GLU A 84 10.70 32.06 0.60
C GLU A 84 11.17 30.61 0.67
N LEU A 85 11.21 30.05 1.88
CA LEU A 85 11.61 28.68 2.15
C LEU A 85 10.59 27.76 1.47
N HIS A 86 10.89 27.41 0.22
CA HIS A 86 10.02 26.58 -0.57
C HIS A 86 10.00 25.18 0.03
N TYR A 87 8.81 24.72 0.42
CA TYR A 87 8.58 23.42 1.02
C TYR A 87 9.21 22.29 0.18
N ARG A 88 9.86 21.34 0.85
CA ARG A 88 10.33 20.08 0.28
C ARG A 88 9.65 18.93 0.99
N SER A 89 8.97 18.09 0.22
CA SER A 89 8.30 16.91 0.78
C SER A 89 9.33 15.89 1.28
N PRO A 90 9.06 15.21 2.41
CA PRO A 90 9.78 14.00 2.77
C PRO A 90 9.70 12.94 1.67
N ILE A 91 10.69 12.04 1.64
CA ILE A 91 10.78 10.95 0.67
C ILE A 91 10.92 9.63 1.44
N ILE A 92 10.17 8.61 1.02
CA ILE A 92 10.32 7.23 1.49
C ILE A 92 10.90 6.40 0.35
N LEU A 93 11.93 5.60 0.63
CA LEU A 93 12.54 4.68 -0.31
C LEU A 93 12.09 3.24 0.00
N MET A 94 11.42 2.60 -0.96
CA MET A 94 10.84 1.26 -0.83
C MET A 94 11.06 0.43 -2.10
N GLU A 95 10.81 -0.87 -1.99
CA GLU A 95 10.74 -1.80 -3.12
C GLU A 95 9.80 -1.30 -4.22
N ASN A 96 10.18 -1.54 -5.48
CA ASN A 96 9.25 -1.36 -6.59
C ASN A 96 8.32 -2.58 -6.67
N CYS A 97 7.08 -2.41 -6.21
CA CYS A 97 6.09 -3.48 -6.18
C CYS A 97 5.14 -3.47 -7.39
N GLY A 98 5.49 -2.74 -8.46
CA GLY A 98 4.73 -2.74 -9.70
C GLY A 98 3.54 -1.78 -9.71
N SER A 99 2.37 -2.29 -10.10
CA SER A 99 1.18 -1.50 -10.43
C SER A 99 0.06 -1.71 -9.41
N LEU A 100 -0.88 -0.75 -9.33
CA LEU A 100 -2.12 -0.93 -8.57
C LEU A 100 -2.93 -2.10 -9.14
N ILE A 101 -3.61 -2.86 -8.28
CA ILE A 101 -4.52 -3.91 -8.74
C ILE A 101 -5.75 -3.32 -9.46
N ASP A 102 -6.27 -4.08 -10.41
CA ASP A 102 -7.61 -3.92 -10.98
C ASP A 102 -8.46 -5.10 -10.53
N VAL A 103 -9.41 -4.86 -9.62
CA VAL A 103 -10.22 -5.90 -8.97
C VAL A 103 -11.04 -6.71 -9.98
N ASP A 104 -11.45 -6.09 -11.09
CA ASP A 104 -12.24 -6.74 -12.13
C ASP A 104 -11.40 -7.67 -13.01
N ALA A 105 -10.08 -7.42 -13.08
CA ALA A 105 -9.13 -8.25 -13.81
C ALA A 105 -8.57 -9.42 -12.97
N LEU A 106 -8.74 -9.40 -11.65
CA LEU A 106 -8.23 -10.45 -10.75
C LEU A 106 -9.02 -11.75 -10.88
N ASN A 107 -8.30 -12.88 -10.95
CA ASN A 107 -8.92 -14.19 -10.81
C ASN A 107 -9.25 -14.49 -9.33
N ILE A 108 -9.96 -15.58 -9.05
CA ILE A 108 -10.37 -15.92 -7.68
C ILE A 108 -9.19 -16.17 -6.73
N ASN A 109 -8.11 -16.79 -7.21
CA ASN A 109 -6.90 -17.04 -6.42
C ASN A 109 -6.19 -15.73 -6.11
N ASP A 110 -6.09 -14.81 -7.08
CA ASP A 110 -5.50 -13.48 -6.87
C ASP A 110 -6.30 -12.69 -5.82
N LYS A 111 -7.63 -12.77 -5.87
CA LYS A 111 -8.52 -12.16 -4.89
C LYS A 111 -8.33 -12.75 -3.50
N HIS A 112 -8.18 -14.08 -3.40
CA HIS A 112 -7.86 -14.75 -2.14
C HIS A 112 -6.50 -14.30 -1.60
N GLU A 113 -5.48 -14.21 -2.45
CA GLU A 113 -4.14 -13.76 -2.03
C GLU A 113 -4.16 -12.30 -1.56
N CYS A 114 -4.81 -11.39 -2.29
CA CYS A 114 -5.02 -9.99 -1.89
C CYS A 114 -5.74 -9.89 -0.54
N THR A 115 -6.80 -10.67 -0.35
CA THR A 115 -7.55 -10.73 0.91
C THR A 115 -6.67 -11.25 2.06
N SER A 116 -5.82 -12.25 1.77
CA SER A 116 -4.91 -12.84 2.74
C SER A 116 -3.89 -11.85 3.30
N LEU A 117 -3.48 -10.83 2.52
CA LEU A 117 -2.55 -9.79 3.00
C LEU A 117 -3.13 -9.05 4.20
N ILE A 118 -4.40 -8.67 4.10
CA ILE A 118 -5.09 -7.90 5.13
C ILE A 118 -5.39 -8.79 6.34
N PHE A 119 -5.85 -10.02 6.13
CA PHE A 119 -6.12 -10.94 7.23
C PHE A 119 -4.83 -11.37 7.96
N ARG A 120 -3.71 -11.53 7.26
CA ARG A 120 -2.41 -11.73 7.93
C ARG A 120 -1.99 -10.51 8.73
N PHE A 121 -2.24 -9.31 8.24
CA PHE A 121 -1.99 -8.07 8.97
C PHE A 121 -2.84 -8.01 10.26
N HIS A 122 -4.08 -8.46 10.17
CA HIS A 122 -4.99 -8.62 11.30
C HIS A 122 -4.50 -9.63 12.33
N HIS A 123 -4.09 -10.82 11.89
CA HIS A 123 -3.55 -11.86 12.77
C HIS A 123 -2.28 -11.43 13.51
N ALA A 124 -1.52 -10.50 12.93
CA ALA A 124 -0.38 -9.86 13.58
C ALA A 124 -0.78 -8.72 14.55
N GLY A 125 -2.08 -8.57 14.84
CA GLY A 125 -2.58 -7.59 15.79
C GLY A 125 -2.60 -6.16 15.26
N SER A 126 -2.84 -5.96 13.96
CA SER A 126 -2.94 -4.63 13.36
C SER A 126 -4.11 -4.53 12.37
N VAL A 127 -4.74 -3.37 12.26
CA VAL A 127 -5.81 -3.07 11.29
C VAL A 127 -5.37 -1.94 10.35
N HIS A 128 -5.72 -2.05 9.07
CA HIS A 128 -5.18 -1.18 8.01
C HIS A 128 -5.81 0.22 8.05
N HIS A 129 -7.12 0.30 8.28
CA HIS A 129 -8.01 1.47 8.27
C HIS A 129 -8.09 2.24 6.95
N SER A 130 -7.58 1.67 5.87
CA SER A 130 -7.60 2.29 4.53
C SER A 130 -7.61 1.22 3.44
N VAL A 131 -8.49 0.22 3.58
CA VAL A 131 -8.63 -0.84 2.59
C VAL A 131 -9.19 -0.25 1.29
N ALA A 132 -8.40 -0.29 0.23
CA ALA A 132 -8.75 0.20 -1.09
C ALA A 132 -7.89 -0.51 -2.15
N PRO A 133 -8.37 -0.67 -3.41
CA PRO A 133 -7.58 -1.31 -4.46
C PRO A 133 -6.24 -0.59 -4.74
N CYS A 134 -6.22 0.74 -4.63
CA CYS A 134 -4.99 1.53 -4.78
C CYS A 134 -3.92 1.28 -3.70
N ASN A 135 -4.29 0.60 -2.61
CA ASN A 135 -3.39 0.29 -1.52
C ASN A 135 -2.85 -1.15 -1.61
N ILE A 136 -3.13 -1.85 -2.72
CA ILE A 136 -2.56 -3.15 -3.03
C ILE A 136 -1.83 -3.03 -4.36
N LEU A 137 -0.53 -3.32 -4.34
CA LEU A 137 0.34 -3.36 -5.50
C LEU A 137 0.58 -4.79 -5.93
N PHE A 138 0.83 -5.00 -7.22
CA PHE A 138 1.23 -6.29 -7.75
C PHE A 138 2.34 -6.17 -8.80
N GLN A 139 3.18 -7.20 -8.86
CA GLN A 139 4.29 -7.30 -9.82
C GLN A 139 4.42 -8.72 -10.38
N PRO A 140 5.18 -8.92 -11.48
CA PRO A 140 5.49 -10.24 -12.00
C PRO A 140 6.15 -11.13 -10.94
N GLY A 141 5.56 -12.32 -10.70
CA GLY A 141 6.03 -13.28 -9.72
C GLY A 141 6.45 -14.63 -10.32
N PRO A 142 6.97 -15.55 -9.49
CA PRO A 142 7.35 -15.32 -8.09
C PRO A 142 8.70 -14.58 -8.01
N LEU A 143 8.92 -13.74 -6.99
CA LEU A 143 10.17 -13.00 -6.80
C LEU A 143 11.42 -13.87 -6.57
N THR A 144 11.23 -15.15 -6.27
CA THR A 144 12.30 -16.15 -6.23
C THR A 144 12.87 -16.48 -7.62
N GLU A 145 12.16 -16.11 -8.69
CA GLU A 145 12.58 -16.36 -10.06
C GLU A 145 13.36 -15.18 -10.68
N PHE A 146 14.20 -15.51 -11.67
CA PHE A 146 14.93 -14.49 -12.42
C PHE A 146 13.96 -13.51 -13.11
N PRO A 147 14.29 -12.20 -13.20
CA PRO A 147 13.41 -11.18 -13.78
C PRO A 147 12.80 -11.57 -15.14
N LEU A 148 13.60 -12.20 -16.01
CA LEU A 148 13.15 -12.63 -17.33
C LEU A 148 12.04 -13.69 -17.26
N PHE A 149 12.15 -14.66 -16.33
CA PHE A 149 11.14 -15.71 -16.17
C PHE A 149 9.87 -15.19 -15.50
N ARG A 150 9.99 -14.21 -14.60
CA ARG A 150 8.82 -13.54 -14.04
C ARG A 150 7.98 -12.84 -15.11
N MET A 151 8.62 -12.16 -16.05
CA MET A 151 7.91 -11.56 -17.19
C MET A 151 7.26 -12.62 -18.08
N ALA A 152 7.93 -13.75 -18.31
CA ALA A 152 7.35 -14.86 -19.08
C ALA A 152 6.12 -15.47 -18.38
N ASN A 153 6.13 -15.63 -17.06
CA ASN A 153 4.97 -16.12 -16.29
C ASN A 153 3.74 -15.22 -16.47
N GLN A 154 3.93 -13.90 -16.53
CA GLN A 154 2.82 -12.98 -16.81
C GLN A 154 2.28 -13.07 -18.23
N MET A 155 3.09 -13.53 -19.18
CA MET A 155 2.69 -13.74 -20.57
C MET A 155 2.07 -15.12 -20.80
N ALA A 156 1.76 -15.87 -19.73
CA ALA A 156 1.10 -17.16 -19.85
C ALA A 156 -0.18 -17.05 -20.73
N PRO A 157 -0.35 -17.95 -21.73
CA PRO A 157 -1.48 -17.89 -22.67
C PRO A 157 -2.83 -17.97 -21.96
N ASN A 158 -2.90 -18.79 -20.92
CA ASN A 158 -4.05 -18.88 -20.04
C ASN A 158 -3.88 -17.88 -18.89
N PRO A 159 -4.78 -16.88 -18.74
CA PRO A 159 -4.68 -15.89 -17.68
C PRO A 159 -4.63 -16.47 -16.26
N ARG A 160 -5.17 -17.67 -16.04
CA ARG A 160 -5.14 -18.37 -14.73
C ARG A 160 -3.76 -18.88 -14.34
N ASP A 161 -2.86 -19.04 -15.31
CA ASP A 161 -1.51 -19.54 -15.09
C ASP A 161 -0.51 -18.39 -14.89
N ARG A 162 -0.99 -17.13 -14.94
CA ARG A 162 -0.18 -15.96 -14.65
C ARG A 162 0.08 -15.88 -13.16
N VAL A 163 1.33 -15.61 -12.79
CA VAL A 163 1.78 -15.55 -11.40
C VAL A 163 2.15 -14.11 -11.05
N PHE A 164 1.59 -13.64 -9.94
CA PHE A 164 1.82 -12.30 -9.41
C PHE A 164 2.28 -12.38 -7.97
N ASP A 165 2.99 -11.35 -7.54
CA ASP A 165 3.32 -11.10 -6.13
C ASP A 165 2.62 -9.81 -5.68
N PHE A 166 1.88 -9.86 -4.57
CA PHE A 166 1.10 -8.72 -4.07
C PHE A 166 1.70 -8.09 -2.81
N ARG A 167 1.57 -6.78 -2.67
CA ARG A 167 2.05 -6.01 -1.50
C ARG A 167 0.99 -5.03 -1.02
N LEU A 168 0.80 -4.95 0.28
CA LEU A 168 -0.04 -3.94 0.93
C LEU A 168 0.78 -2.68 1.21
N ILE A 169 0.22 -1.49 0.94
CA ILE A 169 0.87 -0.18 1.13
C ILE A 169 -0.06 0.82 1.82
N ASP A 170 0.45 2.01 2.15
CA ASP A 170 -0.29 3.13 2.73
C ASP A 170 -0.78 2.86 4.17
N PHE A 171 0.19 2.56 5.04
CA PHE A 171 -0.04 2.26 6.46
C PHE A 171 -0.20 3.51 7.34
N GLY A 172 -0.24 4.71 6.76
CA GLY A 172 -0.33 5.97 7.51
C GLY A 172 -1.56 6.08 8.43
N ARG A 173 -2.58 5.25 8.20
CA ARG A 173 -3.82 5.16 9.01
C ARG A 173 -3.89 3.92 9.89
N SER A 174 -2.95 2.99 9.77
CA SER A 174 -3.00 1.71 10.44
C SER A 174 -2.81 1.82 11.95
N LYS A 175 -3.52 0.97 12.70
CA LYS A 175 -3.53 0.99 14.16
C LYS A 175 -3.28 -0.39 14.72
N LEU A 176 -2.64 -0.43 15.89
CA LEU A 176 -2.53 -1.66 16.67
C LEU A 176 -3.92 -2.08 17.15
N PHE A 177 -4.09 -3.39 17.23
CA PHE A 177 -5.30 -4.05 17.67
C PHE A 177 -5.65 -3.66 19.11
N GLY A 178 -6.87 -3.13 19.28
CA GLY A 178 -7.44 -2.82 20.60
C GLY A 178 -8.80 -3.49 20.85
N ASN A 179 -9.65 -3.60 19.82
CA ASN A 179 -11.03 -4.08 19.92
C ASN A 179 -11.40 -5.04 18.77
N SER A 180 -12.05 -6.16 19.10
CA SER A 180 -12.53 -7.18 18.13
C SER A 180 -13.56 -6.64 17.12
N LEU A 181 -14.34 -5.62 17.46
CA LEU A 181 -15.35 -5.04 16.55
C LEU A 181 -14.74 -4.31 15.35
N VAL A 182 -13.56 -3.69 15.53
CA VAL A 182 -12.88 -2.96 14.44
C VAL A 182 -12.39 -3.91 13.37
N HIS A 183 -11.93 -5.09 13.79
CA HIS A 183 -11.48 -6.18 12.94
C HIS A 183 -12.60 -6.66 12.01
N VAL A 184 -13.75 -7.04 12.59
CA VAL A 184 -14.89 -7.54 11.80
C VAL A 184 -15.45 -6.48 10.86
N GLY A 185 -15.40 -5.21 11.27
CA GLY A 185 -15.77 -4.09 10.40
C GLY A 185 -14.85 -3.96 9.19
N GLU A 186 -13.54 -4.09 9.39
CA GLU A 186 -12.57 -4.05 8.28
C GLU A 186 -12.68 -5.27 7.37
N GLU A 187 -12.87 -6.48 7.90
CA GLU A 187 -13.13 -7.69 7.09
C GLU A 187 -14.29 -7.49 6.11
N PHE A 188 -15.38 -6.86 6.56
CA PHE A 188 -16.53 -6.58 5.71
C PHE A 188 -16.22 -5.55 4.60
N ILE A 189 -15.30 -4.61 4.87
CA ILE A 189 -14.79 -3.70 3.85
C ILE A 189 -13.97 -4.50 2.82
N VAL A 190 -13.10 -5.42 3.25
CA VAL A 190 -12.31 -6.28 2.35
C VAL A 190 -13.22 -7.08 1.43
N GLU A 191 -14.26 -7.73 1.97
CA GLU A 191 -15.24 -8.52 1.21
C GLU A 191 -15.89 -7.67 0.09
N ARG A 192 -16.26 -6.43 0.40
CA ARG A 192 -16.84 -5.50 -0.58
C ARG A 192 -15.84 -4.95 -1.58
N THR A 193 -14.59 -4.73 -1.16
CA THR A 193 -13.56 -4.10 -1.98
C THR A 193 -12.89 -5.09 -2.95
N ILE A 194 -12.58 -6.30 -2.50
CA ILE A 194 -11.88 -7.32 -3.29
C ILE A 194 -12.87 -8.30 -3.93
N GLY A 195 -14.06 -8.46 -3.35
CA GLY A 195 -15.13 -9.29 -3.90
C GLY A 195 -14.97 -10.79 -3.61
N VAL A 196 -14.38 -11.16 -2.48
CA VAL A 196 -14.32 -12.56 -1.99
C VAL A 196 -15.42 -12.75 -0.96
N PRO A 197 -16.49 -13.52 -1.26
CA PRO A 197 -17.53 -13.79 -0.29
C PRO A 197 -16.99 -14.67 0.84
N ARG A 198 -17.40 -14.33 2.06
CA ARG A 198 -17.11 -15.11 3.26
C ARG A 198 -17.66 -16.54 3.13
N THR A 199 -16.82 -17.53 3.37
CA THR A 199 -17.25 -18.92 3.55
C THR A 199 -17.55 -19.14 5.03
N TRP A 200 -18.72 -18.69 5.50
CA TRP A 200 -19.20 -18.96 6.86
C TRP A 200 -20.40 -19.89 6.83
N ASP A 201 -20.38 -20.91 7.70
CA ASP A 201 -21.56 -21.69 8.03
C ASP A 201 -22.67 -20.78 8.57
N GLY A 202 -23.89 -20.91 8.03
CA GLY A 202 -25.01 -19.98 8.22
C GLY A 202 -25.55 -19.77 9.64
N ASN A 203 -24.90 -20.31 10.68
CA ASN A 203 -25.30 -20.14 12.08
C ASN A 203 -24.77 -18.85 12.73
N GLU A 204 -23.64 -18.31 12.29
CA GLU A 204 -23.03 -17.10 12.87
C GLU A 204 -23.72 -15.80 12.40
N ILE A 205 -24.30 -15.81 11.19
CA ILE A 205 -25.07 -14.68 10.64
C ILE A 205 -26.26 -14.34 11.54
N ARG A 206 -26.90 -15.34 12.16
CA ARG A 206 -28.02 -15.13 13.08
C ARG A 206 -27.60 -14.47 14.39
N ALA A 207 -26.36 -14.67 14.84
CA ALA A 207 -25.83 -14.01 16.02
C ALA A 207 -25.40 -12.57 15.69
N PHE A 208 -24.77 -12.36 14.54
CA PHE A 208 -24.24 -11.05 14.14
C PHE A 208 -25.33 -10.05 13.73
N VAL A 209 -26.34 -10.48 12.96
CA VAL A 209 -27.48 -9.63 12.59
C VAL A 209 -28.33 -9.27 13.82
N LYS A 210 -28.44 -10.16 14.81
CA LYS A 210 -29.14 -9.88 16.07
C LYS A 210 -28.44 -8.85 16.95
N LEU A 211 -27.13 -8.66 16.81
CA LEU A 211 -26.37 -7.72 17.64
C LEU A 211 -26.34 -6.29 17.05
N PHE A 212 -26.65 -6.13 15.76
CA PHE A 212 -26.60 -4.85 15.05
C PHE A 212 -27.98 -4.25 14.69
N PHE A 213 -29.07 -5.04 14.77
CA PHE A 213 -30.44 -4.59 14.48
C PHE A 213 -31.40 -4.70 15.68
N LEU A 214 -30.88 -4.66 16.91
CA LEU A 214 -31.65 -4.57 18.15
C LEU A 214 -31.13 -3.42 19.02
#